data_AF-B4M8M7-F1
#
_entry.id   AF-B4M8M7-F1
#
_cell.length_a   1.000
_cell.length_b   1.000
_cell.length_c   1.000
_cell.angle_alpha   90.00
_cell.angle_beta   90.00
_cell.angle_gamma   90.00
#
_symmetry.space_group_name_H-M   'P 1'
#
loop_
_entity.id
_entity.type
_entity.pdbx_description
1 polymer ?
#
loop_
_entity_poly.entity_id
_entity_poly.type
_entity_poly.pdbx_seq_one_letter_code
_entity_poly.pdbx_strand_id
1 'polypeptide(L)'
;MRFLLISACLVAICAAGTLPKQQPNPLEQRLLQFANENGEIELFAEPEQGIEVEPRFVVSWQVRRMIRKLQKQMPCGWPDLGIPPLAPIRVNEADLNLKRGIFETITHLFRLKIAGLDEFKIKKFKLNIITSKITFDFLFSNIDTTVQKYDTDTLIDAMRQLGLSVEYEGDGSVLFDLINLRVSGTLKYKLPVLWGSAKILSLKTNIELEAVDSDISGFMGNGKINRAVNRQIENLLVKGISENQQAISDTIEDTLVPRVNKVLKGKDFWTLVDLILSSSENENEDDPIVVDCVPPADPWA
;
A
#
# COMPACT_ATOMS: atom_id res chain seq x y z
N MET A 1 -4.34 -6.90 -4.28
CA MET A 1 -4.08 -5.49 -4.64
C MET A 1 -5.11 -4.46 -4.15
N ARG A 2 -6.43 -4.69 -4.11
CA ARG A 2 -7.46 -3.67 -3.78
C ARG A 2 -7.39 -3.03 -2.36
N PHE A 3 -6.46 -3.47 -1.53
CA PHE A 3 -6.60 -3.52 -0.08
C PHE A 3 -5.48 -2.77 0.65
N LEU A 4 -4.22 -3.05 0.29
CA LEU A 4 -3.04 -2.18 0.54
C LEU A 4 -3.23 -0.71 0.18
N LEU A 5 -4.00 -0.55 -0.88
CA LEU A 5 -4.28 0.68 -1.57
C LEU A 5 -5.28 1.57 -0.80
N ILE A 6 -6.09 0.95 0.07
CA ILE A 6 -7.04 1.62 0.95
C ILE A 6 -6.34 2.01 2.27
N SER A 7 -5.45 1.16 2.80
CA SER A 7 -4.74 1.44 4.07
C SER A 7 -3.80 2.63 4.01
N ALA A 8 -3.00 2.79 2.95
CA ALA A 8 -2.10 3.95 2.80
C ALA A 8 -2.86 5.29 2.77
N CYS A 9 -4.07 5.29 2.19
CA CYS A 9 -4.94 6.46 2.16
C CYS A 9 -5.71 6.65 3.47
N LEU A 10 -6.11 5.58 4.17
CA LEU A 10 -6.71 5.67 5.50
C LEU A 10 -5.73 6.23 6.51
N VAL A 11 -4.46 5.82 6.48
CA VAL A 11 -3.37 6.46 7.25
C VAL A 11 -3.29 7.96 6.95
N ALA A 12 -3.34 8.33 5.67
CA ALA A 12 -3.34 9.74 5.25
C ALA A 12 -4.54 10.52 5.83
N ILE A 13 -5.73 9.96 5.70
CA ILE A 13 -6.99 10.55 6.13
C ILE A 13 -7.07 10.62 7.66
N CYS A 14 -6.68 9.57 8.37
CA CYS A 14 -6.71 9.51 9.82
C CYS A 14 -5.70 10.48 10.45
N ALA A 15 -4.55 10.74 9.81
CA ALA A 15 -3.56 11.70 10.34
C ALA A 15 -4.03 13.16 10.29
N ALA A 16 -5.04 13.46 9.46
CA ALA A 16 -5.72 14.75 9.45
C ALA A 16 -6.82 14.85 10.54
N GLY A 17 -7.00 13.80 11.37
CA GLY A 17 -8.19 13.61 12.20
C GLY A 17 -8.00 12.96 13.56
N THR A 18 -6.80 12.89 14.12
CA THR A 18 -6.63 12.40 15.49
C THR A 18 -6.54 13.56 16.47
N LEU A 19 -7.66 14.22 16.77
CA LEU A 19 -7.78 15.08 17.95
C LEU A 19 -9.23 15.03 18.50
N PRO A 20 -9.41 15.02 19.83
CA PRO A 20 -10.70 14.75 20.46
C PRO A 20 -11.78 15.79 20.10
N LYS A 21 -13.02 15.29 19.99
CA LYS A 21 -14.24 16.01 19.62
C LYS A 21 -14.64 17.03 20.70
N GLN A 22 -14.80 18.31 20.32
CA GLN A 22 -15.91 19.18 20.75
C GLN A 22 -15.98 20.53 19.98
N GLN A 23 -17.09 20.72 19.24
CA GLN A 23 -17.73 21.97 18.73
C GLN A 23 -16.91 22.94 17.82
N PRO A 24 -17.56 23.86 17.07
CA PRO A 24 -17.09 24.30 15.75
C PRO A 24 -15.81 25.19 15.78
N ASN A 25 -14.80 24.69 15.06
CA ASN A 25 -13.46 25.20 14.68
C ASN A 25 -12.51 25.88 15.71
N PRO A 26 -12.18 25.22 16.84
CA PRO A 26 -10.91 25.38 17.56
C PRO A 26 -9.74 24.58 16.93
N LEU A 27 -10.01 23.69 15.96
CA LEU A 27 -9.03 22.78 15.33
C LEU A 27 -8.07 23.47 14.38
N GLU A 28 -8.58 24.29 13.48
CA GLU A 28 -7.76 25.07 12.54
C GLU A 28 -6.82 26.00 13.32
N GLN A 29 -7.33 26.63 14.38
CA GLN A 29 -6.53 27.45 15.29
C GLN A 29 -5.47 26.65 16.07
N ARG A 30 -5.79 25.45 16.58
CA ARG A 30 -4.82 24.58 17.26
C ARG A 30 -3.76 24.06 16.30
N LEU A 31 -4.14 23.66 15.09
CA LEU A 31 -3.19 23.13 14.13
C LEU A 31 -2.28 24.23 13.56
N LEU A 32 -2.78 25.46 13.40
CA LEU A 32 -1.96 26.63 13.07
C LEU A 32 -0.92 26.93 14.16
N GLN A 33 -1.16 26.58 15.43
CA GLN A 33 -0.16 26.74 16.50
C GLN A 33 1.02 25.76 16.39
N PHE A 34 0.81 24.61 15.74
CA PHE A 34 1.85 23.59 15.53
C PHE A 34 2.45 23.62 14.13
N ALA A 35 1.84 24.40 13.23
CA ALA A 35 2.35 24.60 11.89
C ALA A 35 3.53 25.58 11.91
N ASN A 36 4.57 25.28 11.14
CA ASN A 36 5.59 26.29 10.85
C ASN A 36 5.00 27.43 10.00
N GLU A 37 5.82 28.44 9.70
CA GLU A 37 5.43 29.61 8.89
C GLU A 37 4.82 29.24 7.51
N ASN A 38 5.09 28.01 7.02
CA ASN A 38 4.59 27.49 5.75
C ASN A 38 3.36 26.57 5.89
N GLY A 39 2.78 26.46 7.09
CA GLY A 39 1.62 25.61 7.34
C GLY A 39 1.94 24.12 7.49
N GLU A 40 3.22 23.74 7.59
CA GLU A 40 3.66 22.36 7.68
C GLU A 40 3.73 21.88 9.12
N ILE A 41 3.22 20.68 9.33
CA ILE A 41 3.31 19.92 10.57
C ILE A 41 4.07 18.63 10.25
N GLU A 42 5.25 18.48 10.83
CA GLU A 42 5.98 17.23 10.77
C GLU A 42 5.39 16.24 11.77
N LEU A 43 4.84 15.14 11.28
CA LEU A 43 4.22 14.12 12.13
C LEU A 43 5.14 12.92 12.31
N PHE A 44 6.04 12.71 11.36
CA PHE A 44 7.05 11.68 11.43
C PHE A 44 8.30 12.06 10.63
N ALA A 45 9.44 12.07 11.32
CA ALA A 45 10.77 11.87 10.77
C ALA A 45 11.50 10.89 11.70
N GLU A 46 12.07 9.82 11.16
CA GLU A 46 13.10 9.07 11.88
C GLU A 46 14.37 9.94 11.86
N PRO A 47 15.04 10.16 12.99
CA PRO A 47 16.30 10.90 12.98
C PRO A 47 17.29 10.14 12.10
N GLU A 48 17.86 10.82 11.10
CA GLU A 48 19.11 10.36 10.50
C GLU A 48 20.15 10.30 11.61
N GLN A 49 20.97 9.24 11.60
CA GLN A 49 21.86 8.86 12.69
C GLN A 49 22.51 10.05 13.42
N GLY A 50 22.35 10.12 14.74
CA GLY A 50 23.26 10.86 15.62
C GLY A 50 22.80 12.22 16.17
N ILE A 51 21.53 12.65 15.99
CA ILE A 51 21.04 13.85 16.66
C ILE A 51 19.74 13.54 17.41
N GLU A 52 19.86 13.41 18.74
CA GLU A 52 18.73 13.49 19.67
C GLU A 52 18.22 14.94 19.67
N VAL A 53 17.07 15.17 19.06
CA VAL A 53 16.29 16.40 19.25
C VAL A 53 15.05 16.00 20.04
N GLU A 54 14.87 16.61 21.21
CA GLU A 54 13.68 16.37 22.04
C GLU A 54 12.40 16.68 21.24
N PRO A 55 11.51 15.70 21.07
CA PRO A 55 10.32 15.89 20.24
C PRO A 55 9.29 16.79 20.96
N ARG A 56 9.14 18.06 20.56
CA ARG A 56 7.97 18.89 20.96
C ARG A 56 6.76 18.53 20.11
N PHE A 57 6.04 17.47 20.46
CA PHE A 57 4.89 17.03 19.66
C PHE A 57 3.74 16.49 20.51
N VAL A 58 2.61 17.19 20.52
CA VAL A 58 1.35 16.62 20.99
C VAL A 58 0.66 15.80 19.89
N VAL A 59 1.06 15.98 18.61
CA VAL A 59 0.40 15.38 17.42
C VAL A 59 1.26 14.30 16.71
N SER A 60 2.56 14.16 16.99
CA SER A 60 3.41 13.17 16.28
C SER A 60 3.24 11.74 16.82
N TRP A 61 3.18 11.56 18.14
CA TRP A 61 3.05 10.24 18.74
C TRP A 61 1.67 9.64 18.47
N GLN A 62 0.62 10.48 18.44
CA GLN A 62 -0.75 10.05 18.12
C GLN A 62 -0.87 9.52 16.69
N VAL A 63 -0.28 10.24 15.72
CA VAL A 63 -0.26 9.80 14.31
C VAL A 63 0.63 8.56 14.15
N ARG A 64 1.78 8.49 14.82
CA ARG A 64 2.61 7.26 14.86
C ARG A 64 1.80 6.07 15.36
N ARG A 65 1.20 6.22 16.54
CA ARG A 65 0.38 5.20 17.19
C ARG A 65 -0.77 4.76 16.31
N MET A 66 -1.44 5.72 15.67
CA MET A 66 -2.51 5.48 14.71
C MET A 66 -2.06 4.63 13.51
N ILE A 67 -0.92 4.96 12.89
CA ILE A 67 -0.39 4.17 11.76
C ILE A 67 0.03 2.77 12.22
N ARG A 68 0.62 2.66 13.41
CA ARG A 68 0.97 1.36 14.02
C ARG A 68 -0.25 0.53 14.37
N LYS A 69 -1.34 1.14 14.86
CA LYS A 69 -2.63 0.47 15.06
C LYS A 69 -3.18 -0.04 13.73
N LEU A 70 -3.13 0.79 12.70
CA LEU A 70 -3.54 0.39 11.36
C LEU A 70 -2.72 -0.82 10.88
N GLN A 71 -1.39 -0.79 11.02
CA GLN A 71 -0.51 -1.93 10.71
C GLN A 71 -0.95 -3.19 11.45
N LYS A 72 -1.16 -3.11 12.77
CA LYS A 72 -1.59 -4.25 13.60
C LYS A 72 -3.00 -4.74 13.29
N GLN A 73 -3.88 -3.89 12.74
CA GLN A 73 -5.23 -4.27 12.29
C GLN A 73 -5.22 -4.91 10.90
N MET A 74 -4.18 -4.71 10.07
CA MET A 74 -4.12 -5.26 8.70
C MET A 74 -4.33 -6.78 8.63
N PRO A 75 -3.81 -7.61 9.55
CA PRO A 75 -4.10 -9.04 9.57
C PRO A 75 -5.57 -9.40 9.81
N CYS A 76 -6.34 -8.50 10.42
CA CYS A 76 -7.74 -8.72 10.71
C CYS A 76 -8.67 -8.07 9.66
N GLY A 77 -8.20 -7.02 8.98
CA GLY A 77 -9.04 -6.22 8.08
C GLY A 77 -10.08 -5.38 8.84
N TRP A 78 -11.13 -4.95 8.15
CA TRP A 78 -12.29 -4.28 8.74
C TRP A 78 -13.57 -4.92 8.18
N PRO A 79 -14.07 -6.02 8.78
CA PRO A 79 -15.24 -6.74 8.30
C PRO A 79 -16.49 -5.87 8.16
N ASP A 80 -16.70 -4.92 9.08
CA ASP A 80 -17.83 -3.97 9.05
C ASP A 80 -17.80 -3.03 7.84
N LEU A 81 -16.62 -2.86 7.23
CA LEU A 81 -16.42 -2.09 5.99
C LEU A 81 -16.31 -2.99 4.75
N GLY A 82 -16.46 -4.31 4.90
CA GLY A 82 -16.22 -5.28 3.84
C GLY A 82 -14.76 -5.36 3.40
N ILE A 83 -13.84 -4.94 4.28
CA ILE A 83 -12.39 -4.96 4.04
C ILE A 83 -11.85 -6.25 4.67
N PRO A 84 -11.38 -7.24 3.88
CA PRO A 84 -10.78 -8.47 4.38
C PRO A 84 -9.38 -8.19 4.95
N PRO A 85 -8.69 -9.20 5.52
CA PRO A 85 -7.28 -9.11 5.86
C PRO A 85 -6.43 -8.55 4.71
N LEU A 86 -5.55 -7.60 5.05
CA LEU A 86 -4.62 -6.94 4.12
C LEU A 86 -3.18 -7.44 4.27
N ALA A 87 -2.88 -8.19 5.34
CA ALA A 87 -1.56 -8.73 5.60
C ALA A 87 -1.63 -10.09 6.34
N PRO A 88 -1.31 -11.22 5.68
CA PRO A 88 -1.07 -11.31 4.25
C PRO A 88 -2.38 -11.21 3.46
N ILE A 89 -2.29 -10.69 2.23
CA ILE A 89 -3.37 -10.83 1.25
C ILE A 89 -3.38 -12.29 0.81
N ARG A 90 -4.55 -12.92 0.83
CA ARG A 90 -4.76 -14.28 0.34
C ARG A 90 -5.82 -14.29 -0.76
N VAL A 91 -5.50 -14.91 -1.88
CA VAL A 91 -6.41 -15.12 -3.00
C VAL A 91 -6.35 -16.60 -3.40
N ASN A 92 -7.48 -17.29 -3.34
CA ASN A 92 -7.55 -18.72 -3.65
C ASN A 92 -7.24 -19.00 -5.12
N GLU A 93 -7.85 -18.22 -6.02
CA GLU A 93 -7.72 -18.37 -7.47
C GLU A 93 -7.70 -16.98 -8.12
N ALA A 94 -6.81 -16.79 -9.09
CA ALA A 94 -6.74 -15.56 -9.87
C ALA A 94 -6.28 -15.84 -11.29
N ASP A 95 -6.95 -15.21 -12.26
CA ASP A 95 -6.56 -15.30 -13.66
C ASP A 95 -5.80 -14.05 -14.08
N LEU A 96 -4.65 -14.25 -14.71
CA LEU A 96 -3.86 -13.22 -15.35
C LEU A 96 -3.90 -13.44 -16.85
N ASN A 97 -4.51 -12.51 -17.58
CA ASN A 97 -4.53 -12.51 -19.04
C ASN A 97 -3.65 -11.36 -19.54
N LEU A 98 -2.57 -11.70 -20.23
CA LEU A 98 -1.65 -10.76 -20.85
C LEU A 98 -1.69 -10.93 -22.36
N LYS A 99 -2.20 -9.91 -23.06
CA LYS A 99 -2.09 -9.80 -24.52
C LYS A 99 -1.19 -8.62 -24.86
N ARG A 100 0.04 -8.89 -25.33
CA ARG A 100 1.00 -7.84 -25.69
C ARG A 100 1.84 -8.22 -26.90
N GLY A 101 1.59 -7.52 -28.02
CA GLY A 101 2.34 -7.70 -29.24
C GLY A 101 2.15 -9.11 -29.80
N ILE A 102 3.24 -9.88 -29.84
CA ILE A 102 3.26 -11.27 -30.31
C ILE A 102 2.96 -12.30 -29.19
N PHE A 103 2.80 -11.86 -27.95
CA PHE A 103 2.55 -12.74 -26.81
C PHE A 103 1.08 -12.64 -26.39
N GLU A 104 0.42 -13.78 -26.31
CA GLU A 104 -0.84 -13.96 -25.62
C GLU A 104 -0.65 -15.03 -24.55
N THR A 105 -0.78 -14.65 -23.29
CA THR A 105 -0.59 -15.54 -22.15
C THR A 105 -1.83 -15.51 -21.26
N ILE A 106 -2.33 -16.69 -20.93
CA ILE A 106 -3.35 -16.92 -19.91
C ILE A 106 -2.67 -17.70 -18.78
N THR A 107 -2.65 -17.14 -17.59
CA THR A 107 -2.07 -17.77 -16.41
C THR A 107 -3.12 -17.86 -15.30
N HIS A 108 -3.37 -19.07 -14.83
CA HIS A 108 -4.20 -19.38 -13.68
C HIS A 108 -3.32 -19.51 -12.45
N LEU A 109 -3.57 -18.72 -11.41
CA LEU A 109 -2.83 -18.75 -10.15
C LEU A 109 -3.68 -19.37 -9.05
N PHE A 110 -3.08 -20.28 -8.28
CA PHE A 110 -3.71 -20.94 -7.15
C PHE A 110 -2.97 -20.62 -5.86
N ARG A 111 -3.74 -20.20 -4.84
CA ARG A 111 -3.28 -19.86 -3.49
C ARG A 111 -2.17 -18.80 -3.53
N LEU A 112 -2.50 -17.65 -4.11
CA LEU A 112 -1.66 -16.46 -4.09
C LEU A 112 -1.68 -15.86 -2.68
N LYS A 113 -0.49 -15.72 -2.08
CA LYS A 113 -0.25 -15.04 -0.81
C LYS A 113 0.68 -13.85 -1.06
N ILE A 114 0.39 -12.71 -0.45
CA ILE A 114 1.29 -11.55 -0.41
C ILE A 114 1.46 -11.14 1.05
N ALA A 115 2.65 -11.30 1.60
CA ALA A 115 3.02 -10.98 2.98
C ALA A 115 3.97 -9.77 3.08
N GLY A 116 4.27 -9.29 4.29
CA GLY A 116 5.19 -8.16 4.54
C GLY A 116 4.57 -6.76 4.36
N LEU A 117 3.28 -6.70 4.06
CA LEU A 117 2.55 -5.47 3.75
C LEU A 117 2.27 -4.58 4.97
N ASP A 118 2.27 -5.16 6.17
CA ASP A 118 2.12 -4.53 7.47
C ASP A 118 3.46 -4.19 8.14
N GLU A 119 4.57 -4.66 7.56
CA GLU A 119 5.93 -4.49 8.10
C GLU A 119 6.63 -3.20 7.63
N PHE A 120 5.90 -2.29 6.99
CA PHE A 120 6.49 -1.06 6.46
C PHE A 120 7.02 -0.14 7.57
N LYS A 121 8.12 0.54 7.24
CA LYS A 121 8.67 1.64 8.04
C LYS A 121 8.15 2.95 7.45
N ILE A 122 7.62 3.80 8.32
CA ILE A 122 7.32 5.18 7.96
C ILE A 122 8.68 5.88 7.95
N LYS A 123 9.03 6.59 6.88
CA LYS A 123 10.25 7.41 6.79
C LYS A 123 9.93 8.88 6.91
N LYS A 124 8.82 9.28 6.30
CA LYS A 124 8.29 10.64 6.35
C LYS A 124 6.79 10.59 6.35
N PHE A 125 6.19 11.41 7.19
CA PHE A 125 4.76 11.68 7.14
C PHE A 125 4.53 13.12 7.61
N LYS A 126 4.14 14.01 6.70
CA LYS A 126 3.95 15.44 6.95
C LYS A 126 2.58 15.87 6.49
N LEU A 127 1.88 16.60 7.34
CA LEU A 127 0.59 17.20 7.03
C LEU A 127 0.79 18.70 6.85
N ASN A 128 0.36 19.23 5.71
CA ASN A 128 0.24 20.66 5.49
C ASN A 128 -1.24 21.02 5.35
N ILE A 129 -1.75 21.78 6.31
CA ILE A 129 -3.19 22.04 6.42
C ILE A 129 -3.59 23.21 5.55
N ILE A 130 -2.74 24.23 5.46
CA ILE A 130 -2.94 25.40 4.58
C ILE A 130 -3.11 24.96 3.13
N THR A 131 -2.28 24.00 2.69
CA THR A 131 -2.34 23.44 1.32
C THR A 131 -3.17 22.17 1.21
N SER A 132 -3.76 21.69 2.33
CA SER A 132 -4.51 20.42 2.41
C SER A 132 -3.78 19.26 1.72
N LYS A 133 -2.49 19.13 2.04
CA LYS A 133 -1.55 18.20 1.41
C LYS A 133 -0.90 17.32 2.45
N ILE A 134 -0.78 16.04 2.16
CA ILE A 134 0.00 15.08 2.94
C ILE A 134 1.20 14.68 2.11
N THR A 135 2.38 14.70 2.70
CA THR A 135 3.61 14.13 2.13
C THR A 135 3.94 12.87 2.89
N PHE A 136 4.09 11.76 2.20
CA PHE A 136 4.38 10.47 2.82
C PHE A 136 5.59 9.80 2.16
N ASP A 137 6.21 8.90 2.91
CA ASP A 137 7.32 8.06 2.50
C ASP A 137 7.31 6.80 3.37
N PHE A 138 7.08 5.66 2.72
CA PHE A 138 7.04 4.35 3.35
C PHE A 138 8.09 3.44 2.70
N LEU A 139 8.77 2.66 3.53
CA LEU A 139 9.72 1.64 3.09
C LEU A 139 9.22 0.26 3.51
N PHE A 140 8.97 -0.61 2.54
CA PHE A 140 8.69 -2.02 2.75
C PHE A 140 10.00 -2.79 2.56
N SER A 141 10.56 -3.32 3.65
CA SER A 141 11.86 -4.00 3.59
C SER A 141 11.79 -5.30 2.80
N ASN A 142 10.73 -6.08 2.96
CA ASN A 142 10.43 -7.21 2.10
C ASN A 142 8.91 -7.32 1.89
N ILE A 143 8.50 -7.59 0.65
CA ILE A 143 7.14 -8.04 0.32
C ILE A 143 7.28 -9.39 -0.35
N ASP A 144 6.91 -10.43 0.37
CA ASP A 144 6.95 -11.82 -0.09
C ASP A 144 5.66 -12.13 -0.86
N THR A 145 5.81 -12.59 -2.10
CA THR A 145 4.70 -13.09 -2.91
C THR A 145 4.91 -14.56 -3.22
N THR A 146 3.98 -15.40 -2.78
CA THR A 146 3.98 -16.83 -3.10
C THR A 146 2.74 -17.23 -3.87
N VAL A 147 2.92 -18.11 -4.86
CA VAL A 147 1.83 -18.81 -5.53
C VAL A 147 2.17 -20.29 -5.46
N GLN A 148 1.30 -21.08 -4.84
CA GLN A 148 1.58 -22.51 -4.66
C GLN A 148 1.60 -23.25 -6.00
N LYS A 149 0.66 -22.92 -6.88
CA LYS A 149 0.59 -23.47 -8.23
C LYS A 149 0.18 -22.39 -9.22
N TYR A 150 0.82 -22.34 -10.36
CA TYR A 150 0.27 -21.69 -11.54
C TYR A 150 0.19 -22.68 -12.70
N ASP A 151 -0.79 -22.46 -13.57
CA ASP A 151 -0.88 -23.09 -14.89
C ASP A 151 -0.89 -21.97 -15.93
N THR A 152 -0.05 -22.06 -16.96
CA THR A 152 0.04 -21.06 -18.00
C THR A 152 -0.06 -21.66 -19.38
N ASP A 153 -0.79 -20.98 -20.25
CA ASP A 153 -0.83 -21.20 -21.68
C ASP A 153 -0.36 -19.91 -22.36
N THR A 154 0.67 -20.02 -23.19
CA THR A 154 1.29 -18.91 -23.91
C THR A 154 1.36 -19.21 -25.40
N LEU A 155 0.67 -18.40 -26.18
CA LEU A 155 0.78 -18.34 -27.62
C LEU A 155 1.79 -17.26 -28.03
N ILE A 156 2.78 -17.64 -28.83
CA ILE A 156 3.79 -16.76 -29.41
C ILE A 156 3.59 -16.69 -30.94
N ASP A 157 3.06 -15.57 -31.39
CA ASP A 157 2.68 -15.30 -32.78
C ASP A 157 3.79 -14.64 -33.63
N ALA A 158 5.06 -14.84 -33.23
CA ALA A 158 6.21 -14.22 -33.89
C ALA A 158 6.31 -14.53 -35.40
N MET A 159 5.82 -15.70 -35.82
CA MET A 159 5.87 -16.19 -37.20
C MET A 159 4.48 -16.28 -37.86
N ARG A 160 3.50 -15.54 -37.34
CA ARG A 160 2.12 -15.57 -37.85
C ARG A 160 2.00 -15.26 -39.34
N GLN A 161 2.89 -14.40 -39.89
CA GLN A 161 2.94 -14.11 -41.33
C GLN A 161 3.37 -15.30 -42.19
N LEU A 162 4.05 -16.29 -41.59
CA LEU A 162 4.45 -17.56 -42.21
C LEU A 162 3.44 -18.68 -41.90
N GLY A 163 2.32 -18.37 -41.22
CA GLY A 163 1.32 -19.35 -40.79
C GLY A 163 1.77 -20.23 -39.61
N LEU A 164 2.80 -19.81 -38.85
CA LEU A 164 3.36 -20.56 -37.74
C LEU A 164 3.17 -19.81 -36.42
N SER A 165 2.61 -20.49 -35.42
CA SER A 165 2.56 -20.06 -34.02
C SER A 165 3.26 -21.10 -33.14
N VAL A 166 3.81 -20.65 -32.02
CA VAL A 166 4.38 -21.55 -30.99
C VAL A 166 3.52 -21.45 -29.76
N GLU A 167 3.06 -22.58 -29.26
CA GLU A 167 2.31 -22.70 -28.02
C GLU A 167 3.23 -23.25 -26.93
N TYR A 168 3.13 -22.67 -25.75
CA TYR A 168 3.87 -23.07 -24.57
C TYR A 168 2.87 -23.24 -23.42
N GLU A 169 2.74 -24.48 -22.96
CA GLU A 169 2.08 -24.79 -21.70
C GLU A 169 3.15 -24.99 -20.62
N GLY A 170 2.89 -24.47 -19.43
CA GLY A 170 3.76 -24.68 -18.28
C GLY A 170 3.02 -24.59 -16.96
N ASP A 171 3.50 -25.31 -15.97
CA ASP A 171 3.02 -25.23 -14.60
C ASP A 171 4.19 -25.15 -13.63
N GLY A 172 3.94 -24.57 -12.46
CA GLY A 172 4.96 -24.44 -11.43
C GLY A 172 4.48 -23.68 -10.22
N SER A 173 5.42 -23.15 -9.46
CA SER A 173 5.21 -22.31 -8.28
C SER A 173 5.90 -20.97 -8.47
N VAL A 174 5.47 -19.98 -7.71
CA VAL A 174 6.11 -18.65 -7.68
C VAL A 174 6.56 -18.36 -6.26
N LEU A 175 7.83 -18.03 -6.11
CA LEU A 175 8.33 -17.19 -5.02
C LEU A 175 8.83 -15.90 -5.66
N PHE A 176 8.38 -14.76 -5.18
CA PHE A 176 8.70 -13.46 -5.77
C PHE A 176 8.70 -12.37 -4.71
N ASP A 177 9.89 -11.88 -4.39
CA ASP A 177 10.11 -10.94 -3.30
C ASP A 177 10.46 -9.56 -3.86
N LEU A 178 9.81 -8.53 -3.33
CA LEU A 178 10.19 -7.14 -3.56
C LEU A 178 11.04 -6.66 -2.40
N ILE A 179 12.32 -6.36 -2.66
CA ILE A 179 13.28 -5.97 -1.64
C ILE A 179 13.40 -4.45 -1.62
N ASN A 180 13.20 -3.86 -0.44
CA ASN A 180 13.27 -2.41 -0.21
C ASN A 180 12.42 -1.59 -1.19
N LEU A 181 11.15 -1.98 -1.35
CA LEU A 181 10.17 -1.17 -2.07
C LEU A 181 9.88 0.10 -1.27
N ARG A 182 10.19 1.27 -1.82
CA ARG A 182 9.85 2.56 -1.25
C ARG A 182 8.70 3.20 -2.01
N VAL A 183 7.68 3.62 -1.28
CA VAL A 183 6.50 4.32 -1.80
C VAL A 183 6.43 5.68 -1.15
N SER A 184 6.77 6.71 -1.91
CA SER A 184 6.75 8.10 -1.45
C SER A 184 5.80 8.94 -2.30
N GLY A 185 5.37 10.09 -1.82
CA GLY A 185 4.46 10.90 -2.62
C GLY A 185 3.73 11.99 -1.88
N THR A 186 2.73 12.55 -2.58
CA THR A 186 1.84 13.56 -2.04
C THR A 186 0.38 13.22 -2.29
N LEU A 187 -0.45 13.42 -1.29
CA LEU A 187 -1.90 13.29 -1.36
C LEU A 187 -2.53 14.65 -1.07
N LYS A 188 -3.38 15.14 -1.97
CA LYS A 188 -4.20 16.33 -1.71
C LYS A 188 -5.59 15.90 -1.29
N TYR A 189 -6.10 16.51 -0.23
CA TYR A 189 -7.41 16.19 0.31
C TYR A 189 -8.28 17.44 0.43
N LYS A 190 -9.56 17.21 0.67
CA LYS A 190 -10.53 18.23 1.07
C LYS A 190 -11.36 17.69 2.22
N LEU A 191 -11.36 18.40 3.34
CA LEU A 191 -12.27 18.13 4.45
C LEU A 191 -13.56 18.96 4.29
N PRO A 192 -14.71 18.42 4.70
CA PRO A 192 -15.96 19.17 4.77
C PRO A 192 -15.90 20.18 5.92
N VAL A 193 -16.42 21.40 5.71
CA VAL A 193 -16.38 22.50 6.70
C VAL A 193 -17.45 22.34 7.80
N LEU A 194 -18.52 21.57 7.54
CA LEU A 194 -19.67 21.46 8.46
C LEU A 194 -20.10 20.00 8.64
N TRP A 195 -20.59 19.40 7.56
CA TRP A 195 -21.09 18.02 7.49
C TRP A 195 -20.75 17.49 6.10
N GLY A 196 -20.17 16.30 6.02
CA GLY A 196 -19.86 15.69 4.73
C GLY A 196 -18.75 14.66 4.79
N SER A 197 -18.28 14.28 3.62
CA SER A 197 -17.25 13.27 3.45
C SER A 197 -15.93 13.91 3.08
N ALA A 198 -14.84 13.46 3.71
CA ALA A 198 -13.51 13.75 3.22
C ALA A 198 -13.39 13.28 1.76
N LYS A 199 -12.63 14.00 0.96
CA LYS A 199 -12.39 13.66 -0.45
C LYS A 199 -10.90 13.73 -0.74
N ILE A 200 -10.37 12.69 -1.38
CA ILE A 200 -9.06 12.73 -2.01
C ILE A 200 -9.23 13.44 -3.36
N LEU A 201 -8.44 14.50 -3.56
CA LEU A 201 -8.43 15.30 -4.79
C LEU A 201 -7.38 14.79 -5.77
N SER A 202 -6.19 14.45 -5.26
CA SER A 202 -5.11 13.90 -6.08
C SER A 202 -4.19 13.02 -5.25
N LEU A 203 -3.54 12.08 -5.90
CA LEU A 203 -2.49 11.24 -5.32
C LEU A 203 -1.36 11.10 -6.33
N LYS A 204 -0.19 11.64 -6.01
CA LYS A 204 1.03 11.47 -6.80
C LYS A 204 2.03 10.64 -6.03
N THR A 205 2.56 9.59 -6.65
CA THR A 205 3.44 8.60 -6.04
C THR A 205 4.74 8.47 -6.81
N ASN A 206 5.83 8.30 -6.09
CA ASN A 206 7.12 7.86 -6.59
C ASN A 206 7.41 6.48 -5.99
N ILE A 207 7.79 5.53 -6.83
CA ILE A 207 8.01 4.13 -6.49
C ILE A 207 9.47 3.79 -6.76
N GLU A 208 10.25 3.52 -5.72
CA GLU A 208 11.62 3.03 -5.87
C GLU A 208 11.65 1.57 -5.45
N LEU A 209 12.27 0.72 -6.27
CA LEU A 209 12.45 -0.69 -5.97
C LEU A 209 13.95 -1.00 -6.11
N GLU A 210 14.56 -1.48 -5.04
CA GLU A 210 16.00 -1.77 -5.04
C GLU A 210 16.29 -3.06 -5.80
N ALA A 211 15.60 -4.14 -5.41
CA ALA A 211 15.81 -5.45 -6.00
C ALA A 211 14.53 -6.29 -5.99
N VAL A 212 14.59 -7.33 -6.79
CA VAL A 212 13.60 -8.41 -6.84
C VAL A 212 14.37 -9.70 -6.68
N ASP A 213 13.86 -10.62 -5.88
CA ASP A 213 14.34 -12.01 -5.84
C ASP A 213 13.21 -12.91 -6.34
N SER A 214 13.50 -13.74 -7.34
CA SER A 214 12.47 -14.58 -7.96
C SER A 214 12.92 -16.03 -8.11
N ASP A 215 12.03 -16.94 -7.68
CA ASP A 215 12.09 -18.36 -7.94
C ASP A 215 10.73 -18.82 -8.50
N ILE A 216 10.52 -18.45 -9.76
CA ILE A 216 9.44 -18.98 -10.58
C ILE A 216 9.94 -20.30 -11.16
N SER A 217 9.29 -21.40 -10.82
CA SER A 217 9.63 -22.73 -11.33
C SER A 217 8.86 -23.06 -12.60
N GLY A 218 9.29 -24.10 -13.33
CA GLY A 218 8.51 -24.66 -14.44
C GLY A 218 8.75 -24.01 -15.80
N PHE A 219 9.43 -22.85 -15.91
CA PHE A 219 9.75 -22.24 -17.20
C PHE A 219 10.76 -23.07 -17.99
N MET A 220 10.26 -23.89 -18.92
CA MET A 220 11.08 -24.84 -19.71
C MET A 220 11.89 -25.79 -18.80
N GLY A 221 11.27 -26.25 -17.70
CA GLY A 221 11.90 -27.04 -16.62
C GLY A 221 12.70 -26.19 -15.63
N ASN A 222 13.41 -26.80 -14.68
CA ASN A 222 14.11 -26.08 -13.59
C ASN A 222 15.62 -25.88 -13.85
N GLY A 223 16.01 -25.81 -15.12
CA GLY A 223 17.39 -25.79 -15.58
C GLY A 223 18.05 -24.41 -15.61
N LYS A 224 19.11 -24.28 -16.43
CA LYS A 224 19.81 -22.99 -16.63
C LYS A 224 18.90 -21.91 -17.25
N ILE A 225 17.95 -22.32 -18.09
CA ILE A 225 17.00 -21.43 -18.77
C ILE A 225 16.08 -20.77 -17.74
N ASN A 226 15.46 -21.55 -16.84
CA ASN A 226 14.63 -21.03 -15.75
C ASN A 226 15.32 -19.94 -14.94
N ARG A 227 16.58 -20.19 -14.53
CA ARG A 227 17.36 -19.19 -13.79
C ARG A 227 17.67 -17.93 -14.60
N ALA A 228 17.86 -18.06 -15.92
CA ALA A 228 18.07 -16.91 -16.78
C ALA A 228 16.79 -16.07 -16.94
N VAL A 229 15.63 -16.73 -17.04
CA VAL A 229 14.32 -16.07 -17.11
C VAL A 229 14.03 -15.30 -15.82
N ASN A 230 14.19 -15.93 -14.65
CA ASN A 230 14.00 -15.26 -13.35
C ASN A 230 14.87 -13.99 -13.23
N ARG A 231 16.17 -14.10 -13.49
CA ARG A 231 17.08 -12.93 -13.52
C ARG A 231 16.67 -11.85 -14.51
N GLN A 232 16.14 -12.24 -15.66
CA GLN A 232 15.69 -11.27 -16.66
C GLN A 232 14.43 -10.55 -16.19
N ILE A 233 13.47 -11.26 -15.58
CA ILE A 233 12.27 -10.67 -14.99
C ILE A 233 12.62 -9.70 -13.87
N GLU A 234 13.51 -10.08 -12.95
CA GLU A 234 13.99 -9.23 -11.85
C GLU A 234 14.52 -7.89 -12.38
N ASN A 235 15.46 -7.95 -13.32
CA ASN A 235 16.07 -6.75 -13.92
C ASN A 235 15.06 -5.91 -14.70
N LEU A 236 14.18 -6.55 -15.46
CA LEU A 236 13.15 -5.85 -16.24
C LEU A 236 12.13 -5.17 -15.34
N LEU A 237 11.78 -5.75 -14.19
CA LEU A 237 10.83 -5.12 -13.28
C LEU A 237 11.43 -3.90 -12.59
N VAL A 238 12.65 -4.01 -12.05
CA VAL A 238 13.35 -2.86 -11.43
C VAL A 238 13.50 -1.72 -12.43
N LYS A 239 13.99 -2.02 -13.64
CA LYS A 239 14.14 -1.04 -14.71
C LYS A 239 12.79 -0.48 -15.17
N GLY A 240 11.81 -1.35 -15.36
CA GLY A 240 10.46 -0.98 -15.79
C GLY A 240 9.80 -0.01 -14.81
N ILE A 241 9.97 -0.23 -13.50
CA ILE A 241 9.49 0.72 -12.48
C ILE A 241 10.24 2.04 -12.63
N SER A 242 11.57 2.02 -12.60
CA SER A 242 12.41 3.23 -12.69
C SER A 242 12.10 4.10 -13.92
N GLU A 243 11.88 3.48 -15.09
CA GLU A 243 11.66 4.20 -16.34
C GLU A 243 10.21 4.66 -16.56
N ASN A 244 9.23 4.14 -15.81
CA ASN A 244 7.80 4.38 -16.03
C ASN A 244 7.09 5.04 -14.84
N GLN A 245 7.83 5.78 -14.00
CA GLN A 245 7.31 6.41 -12.77
C GLN A 245 5.99 7.18 -12.98
N GLN A 246 5.91 8.00 -14.02
CA GLN A 246 4.72 8.81 -14.28
C GLN A 246 3.49 7.93 -14.59
N ALA A 247 3.64 6.96 -15.50
CA ALA A 247 2.56 6.06 -15.87
C ALA A 247 2.10 5.19 -14.69
N ILE A 248 3.04 4.73 -13.84
CA ILE A 248 2.75 4.01 -12.61
C ILE A 248 1.98 4.91 -11.64
N SER A 249 2.44 6.14 -11.42
CA SER A 249 1.77 7.10 -10.55
C SER A 249 0.35 7.39 -11.00
N ASP A 250 0.14 7.63 -12.29
CA ASP A 250 -1.19 7.95 -12.83
C ASP A 250 -2.11 6.72 -12.73
N THR A 251 -1.59 5.52 -13.01
CA THR A 251 -2.34 4.25 -12.82
C THR A 251 -2.76 4.04 -11.36
N ILE A 252 -1.86 4.32 -10.41
CA ILE A 252 -2.18 4.29 -8.98
C ILE A 252 -3.27 5.32 -8.68
N GLU A 253 -3.11 6.58 -9.09
CA GLU A 253 -4.08 7.64 -8.84
C GLU A 253 -5.48 7.28 -9.36
N ASP A 254 -5.58 6.91 -10.65
CA ASP A 254 -6.82 6.58 -11.34
C ASP A 254 -7.51 5.34 -10.73
N THR A 255 -6.72 4.42 -10.19
CA THR A 255 -7.25 3.23 -9.51
C THR A 255 -7.70 3.55 -8.09
N LEU A 256 -6.96 4.39 -7.36
CA LEU A 256 -7.12 4.59 -5.92
C LEU A 256 -8.13 5.65 -5.58
N VAL A 257 -7.97 6.84 -6.14
CA VAL A 257 -8.75 8.01 -5.76
C VAL A 257 -10.25 7.75 -5.90
N PRO A 258 -10.77 7.15 -6.99
CA PRO A 258 -12.20 6.88 -7.10
C PRO A 258 -12.71 5.86 -6.08
N ARG A 259 -11.93 4.81 -5.81
CA ARG A 259 -12.32 3.75 -4.87
C ARG A 259 -12.36 4.24 -3.44
N VAL A 260 -11.33 4.98 -3.02
CA VAL A 260 -11.28 5.56 -1.68
C VAL A 260 -12.40 6.59 -1.53
N ASN A 261 -12.60 7.48 -2.50
CA ASN A 261 -13.71 8.43 -2.45
C ASN A 261 -15.09 7.75 -2.36
N LYS A 262 -15.26 6.55 -2.94
CA LYS A 262 -16.49 5.75 -2.77
C LYS A 262 -16.68 5.28 -1.33
N VAL A 263 -15.61 4.87 -0.66
CA VAL A 263 -15.65 4.47 0.77
C VAL A 263 -15.92 5.68 1.67
N LEU A 264 -15.32 6.83 1.37
CA LEU A 264 -15.50 8.05 2.17
C LEU A 264 -16.91 8.64 2.02
N LYS A 265 -17.53 8.48 0.85
CA LYS A 265 -18.85 9.06 0.53
C LYS A 265 -19.93 8.61 1.51
N GLY A 266 -20.63 9.59 2.10
CA GLY A 266 -21.75 9.37 3.02
C GLY A 266 -21.32 8.97 4.43
N LYS A 267 -20.02 8.86 4.71
CA LYS A 267 -19.51 8.62 6.05
C LYS A 267 -18.97 9.92 6.63
N ASP A 268 -19.34 10.19 7.88
CA ASP A 268 -18.69 11.22 8.67
C ASP A 268 -17.22 10.81 8.88
N PHE A 269 -16.34 11.78 8.71
CA PHE A 269 -14.89 11.57 8.80
C PHE A 269 -14.49 11.03 10.18
N TRP A 270 -15.08 11.54 11.25
CA TRP A 270 -14.76 11.12 12.61
C TRP A 270 -15.29 9.73 12.91
N THR A 271 -16.46 9.36 12.38
CA THR A 271 -16.94 7.97 12.45
C THR A 271 -15.97 7.00 11.78
N LEU A 272 -15.35 7.39 10.66
CA LEU A 272 -14.33 6.55 10.00
C LEU A 272 -13.07 6.42 10.84
N VAL A 273 -12.60 7.52 11.44
CA VAL A 273 -11.45 7.54 12.34
C VAL A 273 -11.71 6.65 13.56
N ASP A 274 -12.84 6.83 14.25
CA ASP A 274 -13.20 6.05 15.45
C ASP A 274 -13.32 4.55 15.13
N LEU A 275 -13.96 4.22 14.01
CA LEU A 275 -14.16 2.83 13.56
C LEU A 275 -12.84 2.14 13.17
N ILE A 276 -11.93 2.88 12.53
CA ILE A 276 -10.67 2.31 12.03
C ILE A 276 -9.63 2.18 13.14
N LEU A 277 -9.65 3.08 14.11
CA LEU A 277 -8.59 3.22 15.09
C LEU A 277 -8.91 2.69 16.48
N SER A 278 -10.19 2.35 16.75
CA SER A 278 -10.68 1.92 18.06
C SER A 278 -9.98 2.70 19.19
N SER A 279 -9.93 4.02 19.05
CA SER A 279 -9.14 4.84 19.97
C SER A 279 -9.89 4.95 21.28
N SER A 280 -9.43 4.25 22.31
CA SER A 280 -9.83 4.56 23.67
C SER A 280 -9.38 5.98 23.97
N GLU A 281 -10.33 6.87 24.26
CA GLU A 281 -10.03 8.16 24.86
C GLU A 281 -9.21 7.86 26.13
N ASN A 282 -8.00 8.44 26.28
CA ASN A 282 -7.01 8.27 27.36
C ASN A 282 -5.75 7.42 27.08
N GLU A 283 -5.38 7.15 25.83
CA GLU A 283 -4.06 6.57 25.54
C GLU A 283 -2.93 7.60 25.72
N ASN A 284 -1.77 7.14 26.18
CA ASN A 284 -0.50 7.87 26.24
C ASN A 284 0.52 7.32 25.22
N GLU A 285 1.62 8.05 25.02
CA GLU A 285 2.70 7.64 24.10
C GLU A 285 3.28 6.26 24.45
N ASP A 286 3.47 5.99 25.75
CA ASP A 286 4.10 4.77 26.26
C ASP A 286 3.15 3.57 26.38
N ASP A 287 1.85 3.77 26.18
CA ASP A 287 0.89 2.68 26.32
C ASP A 287 1.15 1.59 25.26
N PRO A 288 0.95 0.30 25.55
CA PRO A 288 1.05 -0.72 24.54
C PRO A 288 0.03 -0.48 23.43
N ILE A 289 0.47 -0.61 22.17
CA ILE A 289 -0.42 -0.53 21.02
C ILE A 289 -1.16 -1.87 20.92
N VAL A 290 -2.38 -1.92 21.42
CA VAL A 290 -3.24 -3.11 21.38
C VAL A 290 -4.29 -2.92 20.29
N VAL A 291 -4.64 -4.02 19.63
CA VAL A 291 -5.74 -4.09 18.67
C VAL A 291 -6.59 -5.28 19.07
N ASP A 292 -7.87 -5.06 19.31
CA ASP A 292 -8.82 -6.09 19.75
C ASP A 292 -9.29 -6.93 18.56
N CYS A 293 -8.36 -7.67 17.96
CA CYS A 293 -8.67 -8.55 16.86
C CYS A 293 -7.81 -9.82 16.88
N VAL A 294 -8.45 -10.95 16.57
CA VAL A 294 -7.77 -12.23 16.35
C VAL A 294 -7.70 -12.42 14.84
N PRO A 295 -6.49 -12.45 14.24
CA PRO A 295 -6.35 -12.70 12.81
C PRO A 295 -6.98 -14.05 12.45
N PRO A 296 -7.64 -14.17 11.29
CA PRO A 296 -8.17 -15.46 10.85
C PRO A 296 -7.01 -16.45 10.68
N ALA A 297 -7.26 -17.71 11.05
CA ALA A 297 -6.30 -18.80 10.86
C ALA A 297 -5.87 -18.88 9.39
N ASP A 298 -4.61 -19.26 9.15
CA ASP A 298 -4.13 -19.48 7.79
C ASP A 298 -4.85 -20.69 7.19
N PRO A 299 -5.68 -20.51 6.15
CA PRO A 299 -6.41 -21.64 5.53
C PRO A 299 -5.47 -22.60 4.78
N TRP A 300 -4.19 -22.26 4.65
CA TRP A 300 -3.19 -23.03 3.90
C TRP A 300 -1.99 -23.47 4.75
N ALA A 301 -2.04 -23.29 6.08
CA ALA A 301 -1.00 -23.78 7.00
C ALA A 301 -1.01 -25.30 7.15
#